data_AF-A0A7S1FCD8-F1
#
_entry.id   AF-A0A7S1FCD8-F1
#
_cell.length_a   1.000
_cell.length_b   1.000
_cell.length_c   1.000
_cell.angle_alpha   90.00
_cell.angle_beta   90.00
_cell.angle_gamma   90.00
#
_symmetry.space_group_name_H-M   'P 1'
#
loop_
_entity.id
_entity.type
_entity.pdbx_description
1 polymer ?
#
loop_
_entity_poly.entity_id
_entity_poly.type
_entity_poly.pdbx_seq_one_letter_code
_entity_poly.pdbx_strand_id
1 'polypeptide(L)'
;MPEARNHMTQLQHTSHDSLFLNATRSRYPLIWGESVTFEPYGEEPRSLTSVEHTETRALAGFLDDPPGPRRDFQDSLRVAHFRFSEELDDASIAKKIRRDLRFVRAVSFKSVEEACELSPPRQVPAYIADHALDCLEAKVDPCRPAQILRRFVQSPSSEPLENCSALSACLSWDSAPALKRDYETGEVWDTGRKLLREKAVSSLQTGVPAVDAAITQIVDMFGIDDPGAYLLCNKYKDGRSFIAPHQHDFWSATFSFGASRIFLLDKQPILLEDGDVLVFGSQRHSVPKQLDPRQCGERVSLSLFWYPAWRVQTRFSGIADSGDGRAELEAWRRENGDMRAEWAAKRASAVDSLREITGCDLASVVCALNSTNDDLDEALTLLLAKRPSAQRSAVTTSGRSPEAEPLKPSRGRWRKKA
;
A
#
# COMPACT_ATOMS: atom_id res chain seq x y z
N MET A 1 -8.76 1.97 -57.96
CA MET A 1 -9.37 2.41 -56.69
C MET A 1 -8.75 1.56 -55.59
N PRO A 2 -7.70 2.03 -54.89
CA PRO A 2 -7.05 1.24 -53.86
C PRO A 2 -7.74 1.46 -52.50
N GLU A 3 -7.97 0.36 -51.79
CA GLU A 3 -8.57 0.30 -50.46
C GLU A 3 -7.65 0.94 -49.41
N ALA A 4 -8.18 1.95 -48.71
CA ALA A 4 -7.51 2.60 -47.60
C ALA A 4 -7.58 1.69 -46.36
N ARG A 5 -6.43 1.15 -45.96
CA ARG A 5 -6.25 0.52 -44.64
C ARG A 5 -6.23 1.61 -43.57
N ASN A 6 -7.25 1.62 -42.72
CA ASN A 6 -7.27 2.39 -41.48
C ASN A 6 -6.23 1.83 -40.50
N HIS A 7 -5.13 2.55 -40.33
CA HIS A 7 -4.23 2.37 -39.20
C HIS A 7 -4.86 3.05 -37.98
N MET A 8 -5.44 2.25 -37.09
CA MET A 8 -5.81 2.66 -35.74
C MET A 8 -4.53 2.67 -34.90
N THR A 9 -3.84 3.80 -34.86
CA THR A 9 -2.71 4.00 -33.95
C THR A 9 -3.28 4.21 -32.54
N GLN A 10 -3.16 3.20 -31.69
CA GLN A 10 -3.43 3.31 -30.26
C GLN A 10 -2.49 4.35 -29.65
N LEU A 11 -3.02 5.54 -29.36
CA LEU A 11 -2.44 6.47 -28.41
C LEU A 11 -2.58 5.84 -27.02
N GLN A 12 -1.56 5.10 -26.58
CA GLN A 12 -1.45 4.68 -25.18
C GLN A 12 -1.30 5.92 -24.30
N HIS A 13 -2.23 6.03 -23.36
CA HIS A 13 -2.37 7.08 -22.36
C HIS A 13 -1.08 7.34 -21.57
N THR A 14 -0.55 8.56 -21.66
CA THR A 14 0.41 9.14 -20.70
C THR A 14 -0.29 9.97 -19.62
N SER A 15 -1.59 9.76 -19.36
CA SER A 15 -2.36 10.59 -18.43
C SER A 15 -2.00 10.41 -16.95
N HIS A 16 -1.22 9.39 -16.59
CA HIS A 16 -0.81 9.14 -15.20
C HIS A 16 0.24 10.12 -14.66
N ASP A 17 1.04 10.77 -15.52
CA ASP A 17 2.02 11.78 -15.07
C ASP A 17 1.34 13.06 -14.58
N SER A 18 0.09 13.33 -15.00
CA SER A 18 -0.65 14.54 -14.58
C SER A 18 -1.06 14.54 -13.10
N LEU A 19 -1.23 13.35 -12.49
CA LEU A 19 -1.55 13.24 -11.06
C LEU A 19 -0.33 13.50 -10.17
N PHE A 20 0.88 13.12 -10.63
CA PHE A 20 2.13 13.53 -9.98
C PHE A 20 2.41 15.04 -10.16
N LEU A 21 2.00 15.64 -11.29
CA LEU A 21 2.15 17.08 -11.56
C LEU A 21 1.18 17.98 -10.79
N ASN A 22 0.07 17.46 -10.25
CA ASN A 22 -0.82 18.25 -9.39
C ASN A 22 -0.18 18.56 -8.02
N ALA A 23 0.79 17.76 -7.57
CA ALA A 23 1.57 18.01 -6.36
C ALA A 23 2.71 19.03 -6.55
N THR A 24 2.99 19.49 -7.78
CA THR A 24 4.08 20.46 -8.07
C THR A 24 3.61 21.91 -8.23
N ARG A 25 2.35 22.24 -7.90
CA ARG A 25 1.91 23.64 -7.92
C ARG A 25 2.28 24.34 -6.61
N SER A 26 3.53 24.79 -6.53
CA SER A 26 3.92 25.79 -5.53
C SER A 26 3.01 27.02 -5.67
N ARG A 27 2.33 27.40 -4.58
CA ARG A 27 1.58 28.67 -4.47
C ARG A 27 2.52 29.87 -4.27
N TYR A 28 3.83 29.65 -4.20
CA TYR A 28 4.81 30.67 -3.83
C TYR A 28 5.81 30.93 -4.97
N PRO A 29 6.10 32.20 -5.29
CA PRO A 29 7.16 32.53 -6.24
C PRO A 29 8.51 32.03 -5.71
N LEU A 30 9.26 31.32 -6.55
CA LEU A 30 10.61 30.83 -6.27
C LEU A 30 11.55 32.00 -5.95
N ILE A 31 11.88 32.20 -4.67
CA ILE A 31 12.93 33.12 -4.24
C ILE A 31 14.23 32.31 -4.17
N TRP A 32 15.03 32.36 -5.24
CA TRP A 32 16.37 31.79 -5.26
C TRP A 32 17.30 32.67 -4.41
N GLY A 33 17.52 32.31 -3.14
CA GLY A 33 18.33 33.16 -2.25
C GLY A 33 19.01 32.52 -1.03
N GLU A 34 18.55 31.37 -0.53
CA GLU A 34 19.10 30.81 0.71
C GLU A 34 19.58 29.37 0.57
N SER A 35 20.58 29.00 1.39
CA SER A 35 21.21 27.68 1.39
C SER A 35 20.21 26.61 1.79
N VAL A 36 19.72 25.82 0.83
CA VAL A 36 18.83 24.68 1.10
C VAL A 36 19.59 23.61 1.88
N THR A 37 19.22 23.42 3.14
CA THR A 37 19.78 22.38 4.01
C THR A 37 19.17 21.02 3.66
N PHE A 38 19.99 20.05 3.27
CA PHE A 38 19.54 18.70 2.96
C PHE A 38 19.91 17.73 4.08
N GLU A 39 18.97 16.89 4.52
CA GLU A 39 19.31 15.72 5.31
C GLU A 39 20.15 14.73 4.46
N PRO A 40 21.18 14.09 5.03
CA PRO A 40 21.98 13.11 4.33
C PRO A 40 21.11 11.97 3.79
N TYR A 41 21.44 11.48 2.59
CA TYR A 41 20.71 10.40 1.94
C TYR A 41 20.83 9.08 2.70
N GLY A 42 19.75 8.70 3.37
CA GLY A 42 19.56 7.38 3.96
C GLY A 42 19.90 7.36 5.45
N GLU A 43 19.08 6.61 6.19
CA GLU A 43 19.39 6.26 7.57
C GLU A 43 20.50 5.20 7.61
N GLU A 44 21.24 5.19 8.71
CA GLU A 44 22.18 4.09 9.00
C GLU A 44 21.43 2.74 8.98
N PRO A 45 22.11 1.65 8.59
CA PRO A 45 21.53 0.33 8.68
C PRO A 45 21.00 0.07 10.09
N ARG A 46 19.76 -0.41 10.19
CA ARG A 46 19.12 -0.69 11.48
C ARG A 46 18.93 -2.20 11.66
N SER A 47 19.12 -2.65 12.88
CA SER A 47 18.66 -3.95 13.37
C SER A 47 17.76 -3.74 14.59
N LEU A 48 16.84 -4.66 14.81
CA LEU A 48 16.05 -4.68 16.05
C LEU A 48 16.82 -5.47 17.11
N THR A 49 16.77 -5.00 18.35
CA THR A 49 17.09 -5.83 19.50
C THR A 49 16.11 -6.99 19.61
N SER A 50 16.46 -8.06 20.33
CA SER A 50 15.55 -9.19 20.55
C SER A 50 14.22 -8.77 21.20
N VAL A 51 14.27 -7.78 22.10
CA VAL A 51 13.09 -7.22 22.77
C VAL A 51 12.22 -6.46 21.77
N GLU A 52 12.80 -5.50 21.01
CA GLU A 52 12.06 -4.77 19.97
C GLU A 52 11.45 -5.73 18.95
N HIS A 53 12.14 -6.80 18.59
CA HIS A 53 11.63 -7.78 17.65
C HIS A 53 10.38 -8.50 18.18
N THR A 54 10.38 -8.93 19.45
CA THR A 54 9.21 -9.55 20.08
C THR A 54 8.07 -8.55 20.26
N GLU A 55 8.37 -7.35 20.76
CA GLU A 55 7.37 -6.29 20.98
C GLU A 55 6.73 -5.87 19.66
N THR A 56 7.53 -5.57 18.65
CA THR A 56 7.02 -5.13 17.35
C THR A 56 6.14 -6.19 16.72
N ARG A 57 6.51 -7.48 16.74
CA ARG A 57 5.66 -8.57 16.24
C ARG A 57 4.32 -8.69 16.96
N ALA A 58 4.28 -8.40 18.26
CA ALA A 58 3.06 -8.44 19.04
C ALA A 58 2.14 -7.22 18.80
N LEU A 59 2.63 -6.15 18.15
CA LEU A 59 1.83 -4.97 17.88
C LEU A 59 0.65 -5.32 16.95
N ALA A 60 -0.56 -5.02 17.40
CA ALA A 60 -1.79 -5.09 16.64
C ALA A 60 -2.70 -3.91 17.04
N GLY A 61 -3.41 -3.33 16.09
CA GLY A 61 -4.31 -2.20 16.34
C GLY A 61 -3.58 -0.85 16.33
N PHE A 62 -4.09 0.12 17.10
CA PHE A 62 -3.60 1.49 17.07
C PHE A 62 -2.26 1.64 17.79
N LEU A 63 -1.29 2.27 17.13
CA LEU A 63 0.02 2.58 17.68
C LEU A 63 -0.03 3.93 18.40
N ASP A 64 0.64 4.04 19.54
CA ASP A 64 0.77 5.32 20.24
C ASP A 64 1.85 6.16 19.59
N ASP A 65 1.54 7.40 19.25
CA ASP A 65 2.54 8.34 18.76
C ASP A 65 3.55 8.68 19.88
N PRO A 66 4.85 8.84 19.58
CA PRO A 66 5.83 9.20 20.58
C PRO A 66 5.50 10.56 21.22
N PRO A 67 5.74 10.74 22.53
CA PRO A 67 5.47 12.01 23.19
C PRO A 67 6.38 13.12 22.65
N GLY A 68 5.86 14.35 22.59
CA GLY A 68 6.63 15.53 22.22
C GLY A 68 5.80 16.60 21.49
N PRO A 69 6.44 17.72 21.10
CA PRO A 69 5.75 18.88 20.54
C PRO A 69 4.90 18.58 19.30
N ARG A 70 5.40 17.68 18.44
CA ARG A 70 4.66 17.23 17.25
C ARG A 70 3.35 16.55 17.64
N ARG A 71 3.40 15.58 18.55
CA ARG A 71 2.21 14.86 19.01
C ARG A 71 1.25 15.82 19.70
N ASP A 72 1.74 16.72 20.55
CA ASP A 72 0.88 17.70 21.23
C ASP A 72 0.18 18.65 20.25
N PHE A 73 0.86 19.07 19.18
CA PHE A 73 0.25 19.82 18.08
C PHE A 73 -0.85 19.02 17.39
N GLN A 74 -0.54 17.79 16.95
CA GLN A 74 -1.51 16.91 16.28
C GLN A 74 -2.72 16.61 17.17
N ASP A 75 -2.49 16.23 18.43
CA ASP A 75 -3.54 15.95 19.40
C ASP A 75 -4.39 17.20 19.69
N SER A 76 -3.81 18.41 19.69
CA SER A 76 -4.56 19.66 19.86
C SER A 76 -5.51 19.94 18.69
N LEU A 77 -5.06 19.72 17.45
CA LEU A 77 -5.93 19.83 16.27
C LEU A 77 -7.06 18.79 16.31
N ARG A 78 -6.77 17.57 16.76
CA ARG A 78 -7.79 16.52 16.93
C ARG A 78 -8.79 16.85 18.03
N VAL A 79 -8.36 17.48 19.14
CA VAL A 79 -9.29 18.01 20.16
C VAL A 79 -10.25 19.01 19.51
N ALA A 80 -9.73 19.97 18.73
CA ALA A 80 -10.57 20.93 18.01
C ALA A 80 -11.56 20.24 17.06
N HIS A 81 -11.07 19.30 16.25
CA HIS A 81 -11.91 18.52 15.32
C HIS A 81 -13.06 17.81 16.05
N PHE A 82 -12.76 16.99 17.06
CA PHE A 82 -13.80 16.23 17.76
C PHE A 82 -14.75 17.11 18.56
N ARG A 83 -14.28 18.24 19.09
CA ARG A 83 -15.12 19.18 19.82
C ARG A 83 -16.10 19.92 18.90
N PHE A 84 -15.64 20.38 17.74
CA PHE A 84 -16.44 21.26 16.87
C PHE A 84 -17.13 20.55 15.69
N SER A 85 -16.63 19.39 15.27
CA SER A 85 -17.19 18.63 14.14
C SER A 85 -18.05 17.45 14.59
N GLU A 86 -17.66 16.77 15.67
CA GLU A 86 -18.39 15.62 16.22
C GLU A 86 -19.14 15.92 17.53
N GLU A 87 -18.99 17.13 18.08
CA GLU A 87 -19.63 17.57 19.34
C GLU A 87 -19.39 16.63 20.53
N LEU A 88 -18.21 16.00 20.59
CA LEU A 88 -17.85 15.09 21.69
C LEU A 88 -17.52 15.85 22.97
N ASP A 89 -17.87 15.27 24.12
CA ASP A 89 -17.43 15.77 25.43
C ASP A 89 -15.94 15.50 25.69
N ASP A 90 -15.32 16.28 26.59
CA ASP A 90 -13.88 16.18 26.87
C ASP A 90 -13.42 14.78 27.29
N ALA A 91 -14.25 13.99 27.99
CA ALA A 91 -13.88 12.65 28.42
C ALA A 91 -13.90 11.66 27.25
N SER A 92 -14.90 11.79 26.37
CA SER A 92 -14.98 11.05 25.10
C SER A 92 -13.80 11.39 24.18
N ILE A 93 -13.45 12.67 24.06
CA ILE A 93 -12.27 13.13 23.31
C ILE A 93 -11.00 12.51 23.88
N ALA A 94 -10.77 12.64 25.20
CA ALA A 94 -9.59 12.11 25.89
C ALA A 94 -9.42 10.60 25.62
N LYS A 95 -10.51 9.83 25.72
CA LYS A 95 -10.51 8.41 25.39
C LYS A 95 -10.19 8.15 23.92
N LYS A 96 -10.78 8.91 22.99
CA LYS A 96 -10.62 8.74 21.53
C LYS A 96 -9.19 9.05 21.06
N ILE A 97 -8.55 10.08 21.59
CA ILE A 97 -7.17 10.45 21.26
C ILE A 97 -6.13 9.77 22.17
N ARG A 98 -6.57 8.94 23.13
CA ARG A 98 -5.70 8.27 24.13
C ARG A 98 -4.80 9.27 24.87
N ARG A 99 -5.41 10.35 25.34
CA ARG A 99 -4.77 11.38 26.19
C ARG A 99 -5.49 11.48 27.53
N ASP A 100 -4.82 12.09 28.50
CA ASP A 100 -5.44 12.40 29.76
C ASP A 100 -6.45 13.55 29.63
N LEU A 101 -7.47 13.54 30.49
CA LEU A 101 -8.51 14.57 30.51
C LEU A 101 -7.96 15.98 30.79
N ARG A 102 -6.81 16.10 31.48
CA ARG A 102 -6.22 17.42 31.78
C ARG A 102 -5.65 18.04 30.52
N PHE A 103 -5.03 17.25 29.63
CA PHE A 103 -4.59 17.71 28.31
C PHE A 103 -5.76 18.28 27.49
N VAL A 104 -6.85 17.52 27.35
CA VAL A 104 -8.02 17.96 26.55
C VAL A 104 -8.63 19.25 27.09
N ARG A 105 -8.68 19.40 28.42
CA ARG A 105 -9.16 20.63 29.07
C ARG A 105 -8.20 21.80 28.97
N ALA A 106 -6.89 21.53 28.89
CA ALA A 106 -5.87 22.56 28.69
C ALA A 106 -5.88 23.12 27.27
N VAL A 107 -6.32 22.32 26.28
CA VAL A 107 -6.55 22.77 24.90
C VAL A 107 -7.90 23.51 24.83
N SER A 108 -7.86 24.83 24.99
CA SER A 108 -9.04 25.68 25.18
C SER A 108 -9.38 26.56 23.97
N PHE A 109 -9.55 25.96 22.79
CA PHE A 109 -10.08 26.68 21.64
C PHE A 109 -11.57 26.98 21.82
N LYS A 110 -12.01 28.17 21.40
CA LYS A 110 -13.42 28.59 21.38
C LYS A 110 -14.09 28.33 20.05
N SER A 111 -13.31 28.23 18.96
CA SER A 111 -13.80 27.94 17.62
C SER A 111 -12.75 27.21 16.78
N VAL A 112 -13.15 26.79 15.56
CA VAL A 112 -12.23 26.17 14.59
C VAL A 112 -11.22 27.20 14.10
N GLU A 113 -11.62 28.45 13.90
CA GLU A 113 -10.74 29.53 13.45
C GLU A 113 -9.60 29.77 14.44
N GLU A 114 -9.89 29.79 15.75
CA GLU A 114 -8.85 29.90 16.80
C GLU A 114 -7.90 28.69 16.80
N ALA A 115 -8.42 27.48 16.51
CA ALA A 115 -7.58 26.29 16.38
C ALA A 115 -6.68 26.35 15.13
N CYS A 116 -7.15 26.97 14.05
CA CYS A 116 -6.35 27.20 12.84
C CYS A 116 -5.23 28.23 13.02
N GLU A 117 -5.28 29.06 14.08
CA GLU A 117 -4.19 29.98 14.45
C GLU A 117 -3.07 29.30 15.26
N LEU A 118 -3.19 28.01 15.56
CA LEU A 118 -2.19 27.25 16.30
C LEU A 118 -0.85 27.22 15.55
N SER A 119 0.18 27.82 16.15
CA SER A 119 1.53 27.82 15.56
C SER A 119 2.12 26.41 15.53
N PRO A 120 2.52 25.89 14.36
CA PRO A 120 3.14 24.57 14.29
C PRO A 120 4.52 24.58 14.96
N PRO A 121 4.90 23.49 15.67
CA PRO A 121 6.23 23.38 16.23
C PRO A 121 7.26 23.23 15.10
N ARG A 122 8.51 23.65 15.33
CA ARG A 122 9.59 23.62 14.32
C ARG A 122 9.83 22.26 13.65
N GLN A 123 9.42 21.17 14.32
CA GLN A 123 9.58 19.80 13.83
C GLN A 123 8.50 19.40 12.80
N VAL A 124 7.44 20.19 12.64
CA VAL A 124 6.36 19.94 11.66
C VAL A 124 6.62 20.83 10.46
N PRO A 125 6.88 20.27 9.26
CA PRO A 125 7.02 21.06 8.03
C PRO A 125 5.78 21.91 7.77
N ALA A 126 5.96 23.13 7.24
CA ALA A 126 4.88 24.09 7.03
C ALA A 126 3.74 23.48 6.19
N TYR A 127 4.06 22.85 5.06
CA TYR A 127 3.06 22.21 4.19
C TYR A 127 2.24 21.10 4.88
N ILE A 128 2.79 20.44 5.90
CA ILE A 128 2.05 19.44 6.68
C ILE A 128 1.11 20.12 7.67
N ALA A 129 1.56 21.20 8.30
CA ALA A 129 0.72 21.99 9.18
C ALA A 129 -0.46 22.56 8.39
N ASP A 130 -0.20 23.19 7.23
CA ASP A 130 -1.21 23.73 6.34
C ASP A 130 -2.23 22.67 5.94
N HIS A 131 -1.77 21.48 5.51
CA HIS A 131 -2.67 20.37 5.18
C HIS A 131 -3.54 19.93 6.38
N ALA A 132 -2.97 19.87 7.59
CA ALA A 132 -3.71 19.51 8.79
C ALA A 132 -4.77 20.57 9.14
N LEU A 133 -4.47 21.85 8.91
CA LEU A 133 -5.43 22.94 9.10
C LEU A 133 -6.55 22.90 8.04
N ASP A 134 -6.21 22.65 6.77
CA ASP A 134 -7.19 22.44 5.70
C ASP A 134 -8.16 21.30 6.05
N CYS A 135 -7.63 20.19 6.58
CA CYS A 135 -8.46 19.07 7.03
C CYS A 135 -9.39 19.47 8.18
N LEU A 136 -8.89 20.24 9.14
CA LEU A 136 -9.69 20.72 10.26
C LEU A 136 -10.84 21.63 9.79
N GLU A 137 -10.55 22.57 8.89
CA GLU A 137 -11.55 23.44 8.27
C GLU A 137 -12.59 22.63 7.49
N ALA A 138 -12.13 21.59 6.78
CA ALA A 138 -12.97 20.63 6.07
C ALA A 138 -13.80 19.70 6.99
N LYS A 139 -13.65 19.81 8.31
CA LYS A 139 -14.25 18.90 9.31
C LYS A 139 -13.87 17.44 9.08
N VAL A 140 -12.63 17.21 8.66
CA VAL A 140 -12.00 15.89 8.51
C VAL A 140 -10.96 15.72 9.62
N ASP A 141 -10.78 14.51 10.15
CA ASP A 141 -9.73 14.26 11.15
C ASP A 141 -8.39 14.71 10.54
N PRO A 142 -7.67 15.67 11.15
CA PRO A 142 -6.46 16.22 10.54
C PRO A 142 -5.24 15.32 10.71
N CYS A 143 -5.29 14.37 11.64
CA CYS A 143 -4.11 13.62 12.09
C CYS A 143 -4.48 12.18 12.43
N ARG A 144 -4.54 11.32 11.41
CA ARG A 144 -4.87 9.91 11.59
C ARG A 144 -3.81 9.18 12.44
N PRO A 145 -4.19 8.53 13.56
CA PRO A 145 -3.28 7.69 14.32
C PRO A 145 -2.91 6.46 13.51
N ALA A 146 -1.68 5.99 13.66
CA ALA A 146 -1.25 4.78 12.97
C ALA A 146 -1.94 3.53 13.53
N GLN A 147 -2.23 2.58 12.64
CA GLN A 147 -2.91 1.33 12.94
C GLN A 147 -2.24 0.21 12.15
N ILE A 148 -1.88 -0.88 12.83
CA ILE A 148 -1.34 -2.08 12.20
C ILE A 148 -2.36 -3.22 12.21
N LEU A 149 -2.59 -3.78 11.04
CA LEU A 149 -3.44 -4.95 10.79
C LEU A 149 -2.52 -6.12 10.44
N ARG A 150 -2.35 -7.03 11.39
CA ARG A 150 -1.44 -8.18 11.23
C ARG A 150 -2.06 -9.25 10.36
N ARG A 151 -1.27 -9.78 9.41
CA ARG A 151 -1.67 -10.87 8.50
C ARG A 151 -3.04 -10.62 7.88
N PHE A 152 -3.26 -9.36 7.49
CA PHE A 152 -4.50 -8.88 6.91
C PHE A 152 -4.76 -9.55 5.57
N VAL A 153 -3.72 -9.70 4.76
CA VAL A 153 -3.76 -10.49 3.53
C VAL A 153 -3.23 -11.88 3.81
N GLN A 154 -4.08 -12.89 3.66
CA GLN A 154 -3.68 -14.29 3.80
C GLN A 154 -3.46 -14.88 2.41
N SER A 155 -2.34 -15.58 2.23
CA SER A 155 -2.20 -16.44 1.05
C SER A 155 -3.03 -17.72 1.28
N PRO A 156 -3.85 -18.14 0.31
CA PRO A 156 -4.58 -19.40 0.39
C PRO A 156 -3.64 -20.61 0.31
N SER A 157 -2.42 -20.43 -0.21
CA SER A 157 -1.43 -21.49 -0.30
C SER A 157 -0.57 -21.58 0.96
N SER A 158 -0.05 -22.77 1.22
CA SER A 158 0.99 -22.98 2.24
C SER A 158 2.36 -22.44 1.81
N GLU A 159 2.50 -21.97 0.56
CA GLU A 159 3.73 -21.43 0.01
C GLU A 159 3.93 -20.01 0.55
N PRO A 160 4.91 -19.78 1.44
CA PRO A 160 5.24 -18.44 1.85
C PRO A 160 5.66 -17.64 0.60
N LEU A 161 5.29 -16.35 0.53
CA LEU A 161 5.69 -15.40 -0.52
C LEU A 161 4.92 -15.47 -1.86
N GLU A 162 3.88 -16.30 -2.02
CA GLU A 162 3.14 -16.44 -3.29
C GLU A 162 2.65 -15.09 -3.85
N ASN A 163 2.04 -14.24 -3.00
CA ASN A 163 1.59 -12.90 -3.39
C ASN A 163 2.75 -11.99 -3.78
N CYS A 164 3.89 -12.07 -3.09
CA CYS A 164 5.08 -11.29 -3.41
C CYS A 164 5.61 -11.66 -4.80
N SER A 165 5.73 -12.96 -5.09
CA SER A 165 6.18 -13.44 -6.40
C SER A 165 5.21 -13.05 -7.52
N ALA A 166 3.89 -13.17 -7.29
CA ALA A 166 2.90 -12.73 -8.24
C ALA A 166 3.00 -11.23 -8.54
N LEU A 167 3.02 -10.37 -7.52
CA LEU A 167 3.19 -8.92 -7.69
C LEU A 167 4.49 -8.56 -8.42
N SER A 168 5.60 -9.21 -8.04
CA SER A 168 6.90 -9.02 -8.67
C SER A 168 6.91 -9.36 -10.16
N ALA A 169 6.12 -10.34 -10.58
CA ALA A 169 6.06 -10.78 -11.97
C ALA A 169 5.03 -9.99 -12.80
N CYS A 170 4.00 -9.45 -12.15
CA CYS A 170 2.84 -8.87 -12.83
C CYS A 170 2.94 -7.37 -13.06
N LEU A 171 3.69 -6.66 -12.21
CA LEU A 171 3.85 -5.21 -12.31
C LEU A 171 5.04 -4.84 -13.18
N SER A 172 4.93 -3.72 -13.89
CA SER A 172 6.01 -3.13 -14.67
C SER A 172 6.93 -2.30 -13.77
N TRP A 173 8.09 -2.85 -13.45
CA TRP A 173 9.03 -2.25 -12.49
C TRP A 173 10.07 -1.36 -13.18
N ASP A 174 10.21 -0.14 -12.66
CA ASP A 174 11.25 0.81 -13.04
C ASP A 174 12.20 1.10 -11.88
N SER A 175 13.45 1.42 -12.18
CA SER A 175 14.37 1.91 -11.15
C SER A 175 13.83 3.22 -10.53
N ALA A 176 13.69 3.25 -9.21
CA ALA A 176 13.11 4.41 -8.55
C ALA A 176 14.07 5.61 -8.64
N PRO A 177 13.59 6.81 -9.01
CA PRO A 177 14.41 8.01 -8.97
C PRO A 177 14.70 8.39 -7.51
N ALA A 178 15.89 8.94 -7.29
CA ALA A 178 16.23 9.60 -6.05
C ALA A 178 15.64 11.02 -6.09
N LEU A 179 14.57 11.22 -5.33
CA LEU A 179 13.86 12.49 -5.24
C LEU A 179 14.36 13.29 -4.03
N LYS A 180 14.37 14.62 -4.17
CA LYS A 180 14.53 15.57 -3.06
C LYS A 180 13.26 16.37 -2.91
N ARG A 181 13.00 16.83 -1.68
CA ARG A 181 11.90 17.74 -1.35
C ARG A 181 12.47 18.97 -0.66
N ASP A 182 11.94 20.14 -1.02
CA ASP A 182 12.11 21.38 -0.27
C ASP A 182 11.07 21.38 0.87
N TYR A 183 11.53 21.52 2.10
CA TYR A 183 10.67 21.44 3.28
C TYR A 183 9.91 22.74 3.57
N GLU A 184 10.34 23.86 2.97
CA GLU A 184 9.63 25.13 3.07
C GLU A 184 8.46 25.16 2.09
N THR A 185 8.72 24.82 0.83
CA THR A 185 7.71 24.91 -0.25
C THR A 185 6.95 23.62 -0.52
N GLY A 186 7.49 22.47 -0.09
CA GLY A 186 6.97 21.15 -0.43
C GLY A 186 7.35 20.66 -1.83
N GLU A 187 8.05 21.44 -2.65
CA GLU A 187 8.39 21.07 -4.03
C GLU A 187 9.30 19.83 -4.08
N VAL A 188 9.04 18.93 -5.04
CA VAL A 188 9.81 17.68 -5.24
C VAL A 188 10.51 17.68 -6.58
N TRP A 189 11.80 17.34 -6.61
CA TRP A 189 12.57 17.20 -7.86
C TRP A 189 13.38 15.92 -7.93
N ASP A 190 13.59 15.44 -9.16
CA ASP A 190 14.46 14.32 -9.46
C ASP A 190 15.93 14.77 -9.46
N THR A 191 16.79 14.01 -8.78
CA THR A 191 18.24 14.26 -8.77
C THR A 191 18.98 13.66 -9.96
N GLY A 192 18.29 12.95 -10.85
CA GLY A 192 18.87 12.20 -11.97
C GLY A 192 19.55 10.89 -11.55
N ARG A 193 19.59 10.58 -10.25
CA ARG A 193 20.15 9.33 -9.72
C ARG A 193 19.06 8.26 -9.59
N LYS A 194 19.43 7.01 -9.79
CA LYS A 194 18.55 5.85 -9.60
C LYS A 194 18.88 5.14 -8.28
N LEU A 195 17.85 4.71 -7.56
CA LEU A 195 17.94 3.94 -6.32
C LEU A 195 17.97 2.44 -6.62
N LEU A 196 18.42 1.66 -5.64
CA LEU A 196 18.42 0.19 -5.73
C LEU A 196 17.01 -0.42 -5.65
N ARG A 197 16.05 0.32 -5.09
CA ARG A 197 14.64 -0.09 -5.11
C ARG A 197 14.04 0.16 -6.48
N GLU A 198 13.12 -0.69 -6.87
CA GLU A 198 12.28 -0.47 -8.04
C GLU A 198 10.91 0.06 -7.59
N LYS A 199 10.25 0.80 -8.46
CA LYS A 199 8.88 1.28 -8.26
C LYS A 199 8.00 0.85 -9.43
N ALA A 200 6.72 0.67 -9.15
CA ALA A 200 5.67 0.62 -10.16
C ALA A 200 4.52 1.51 -9.68
N VAL A 201 3.78 2.08 -10.61
CA VAL A 201 2.52 2.78 -10.32
C VAL A 201 1.41 1.94 -10.93
N SER A 202 0.38 1.66 -10.14
CA SER A 202 -0.80 0.94 -10.60
C SER A 202 -2.06 1.73 -10.28
N SER A 203 -3.14 1.39 -10.98
CA SER A 203 -4.48 1.71 -10.50
C SER A 203 -4.73 1.02 -9.15
N LEU A 204 -5.94 1.14 -8.59
CA LEU A 204 -6.35 0.42 -7.38
C LEU A 204 -6.50 -1.11 -7.59
N GLN A 205 -5.96 -1.63 -8.69
CA GLN A 205 -5.92 -3.04 -9.06
C GLN A 205 -4.47 -3.40 -9.43
N THR A 206 -4.02 -4.54 -8.93
CA THR A 206 -2.69 -5.11 -9.17
C THR A 206 -2.73 -6.30 -10.11
N GLY A 207 -3.92 -6.90 -10.29
CA GLY A 207 -4.11 -8.14 -11.03
C GLY A 207 -3.90 -9.40 -10.19
N VAL A 208 -3.48 -9.26 -8.92
CA VAL A 208 -3.33 -10.36 -7.96
C VAL A 208 -4.58 -10.42 -7.08
N PRO A 209 -5.45 -11.44 -7.23
CA PRO A 209 -6.79 -11.41 -6.65
C PRO A 209 -6.87 -11.18 -5.14
N ALA A 210 -6.04 -11.89 -4.36
CA ALA A 210 -6.02 -11.75 -2.90
C ALA A 210 -5.59 -10.34 -2.44
N VAL A 211 -4.70 -9.71 -3.21
CA VAL A 211 -4.21 -8.35 -2.95
C VAL A 211 -5.29 -7.33 -3.32
N ASP A 212 -5.94 -7.50 -4.46
CA ASP A 212 -6.99 -6.61 -4.94
C ASP A 212 -8.21 -6.63 -4.00
N ALA A 213 -8.62 -7.81 -3.54
CA ALA A 213 -9.67 -7.96 -2.52
C ALA A 213 -9.31 -7.23 -1.22
N ALA A 214 -8.05 -7.33 -0.77
CA ALA A 214 -7.59 -6.64 0.42
C ALA A 214 -7.55 -5.10 0.24
N ILE A 215 -7.19 -4.62 -0.96
CA ILE A 215 -7.26 -3.19 -1.29
C ILE A 215 -8.71 -2.71 -1.22
N THR A 216 -9.65 -3.41 -1.84
CA THR A 216 -11.09 -3.10 -1.74
C THR A 216 -11.56 -3.06 -0.28
N GLN A 217 -11.17 -4.06 0.52
CA GLN A 217 -11.53 -4.08 1.94
C GLN A 217 -10.98 -2.87 2.71
N ILE A 218 -9.77 -2.40 2.41
CA ILE A 218 -9.19 -1.19 3.03
C ILE A 218 -9.91 0.08 2.54
N VAL A 219 -10.25 0.16 1.25
CA VAL A 219 -11.05 1.25 0.69
C VAL A 219 -12.40 1.35 1.42
N ASP A 220 -13.10 0.23 1.58
CA ASP A 220 -14.39 0.18 2.27
C ASP A 220 -14.26 0.48 3.77
N MET A 221 -13.29 -0.15 4.44
CA MET A 221 -13.06 -0.01 5.89
C MET A 221 -12.77 1.44 6.30
N PHE A 222 -12.08 2.20 5.45
CA PHE A 222 -11.70 3.58 5.73
C PHE A 222 -12.51 4.62 4.95
N GLY A 223 -13.55 4.19 4.22
CA GLY A 223 -14.40 5.07 3.43
C GLY A 223 -13.64 5.90 2.42
N ILE A 224 -12.62 5.33 1.79
CA ILE A 224 -11.74 6.04 0.84
C ILE A 224 -12.53 6.32 -0.44
N ASP A 225 -12.81 7.59 -0.67
CA ASP A 225 -13.59 8.06 -1.81
C ASP A 225 -12.88 9.09 -2.66
N ASP A 226 -11.59 9.30 -2.41
CA ASP A 226 -10.74 10.17 -3.18
C ASP A 226 -10.57 9.61 -4.60
N PRO A 227 -11.07 10.30 -5.65
CA PRO A 227 -10.90 9.86 -7.03
C PRO A 227 -9.42 9.93 -7.48
N GLY A 228 -8.59 10.68 -6.74
CA GLY A 228 -7.15 10.74 -6.92
C GLY A 228 -6.39 9.63 -6.20
N ALA A 229 -7.06 8.72 -5.49
CA ALA A 229 -6.38 7.63 -4.79
C ALA A 229 -5.64 6.70 -5.75
N TYR A 230 -4.42 6.30 -5.38
CA TYR A 230 -3.55 5.51 -6.25
C TYR A 230 -2.63 4.57 -5.47
N LEU A 231 -2.09 3.57 -6.16
CA LEU A 231 -1.08 2.65 -5.62
C LEU A 231 0.32 3.03 -6.09
N LEU A 232 1.22 3.23 -5.13
CA LEU A 232 2.66 3.21 -5.36
C LEU A 232 3.26 1.90 -4.85
N CYS A 233 3.85 1.14 -5.76
CA CYS A 233 4.46 -0.13 -5.46
C CYS A 233 5.97 0.06 -5.32
N ASN A 234 6.59 -0.57 -4.33
CA ASN A 234 8.03 -0.58 -4.12
C ASN A 234 8.53 -2.02 -4.03
N LYS A 235 9.53 -2.36 -4.84
CA LYS A 235 10.20 -3.66 -4.81
C LYS A 235 11.61 -3.53 -4.25
N TYR A 236 11.90 -4.37 -3.27
CA TYR A 236 13.17 -4.47 -2.57
C TYR A 236 13.74 -5.85 -2.90
N LYS A 237 14.79 -5.90 -3.72
CA LYS A 237 15.44 -7.16 -4.11
C LYS A 237 16.14 -7.83 -2.92
N ASP A 238 16.65 -7.03 -2.00
CA ASP A 238 17.36 -7.48 -0.79
C ASP A 238 17.30 -6.39 0.30
N GLY A 239 18.12 -6.51 1.36
CA GLY A 239 18.15 -5.56 2.47
C GLY A 239 18.97 -4.28 2.24
N ARG A 240 19.55 -4.07 1.04
CA ARG A 240 20.34 -2.87 0.69
C ARG A 240 19.47 -1.72 0.20
N SER A 241 18.30 -2.04 -0.34
CA SER A 241 17.31 -1.05 -0.76
C SER A 241 16.70 -0.35 0.44
N PHE A 242 16.44 0.95 0.30
CA PHE A 242 15.91 1.77 1.38
C PHE A 242 14.96 2.85 0.83
N ILE A 243 14.17 3.43 1.72
CA ILE A 243 13.43 4.67 1.51
C ILE A 243 13.90 5.64 2.59
N ALA A 244 14.44 6.80 2.17
CA ALA A 244 14.89 7.82 3.10
C ALA A 244 13.74 8.35 3.96
N PRO A 245 14.01 8.88 5.16
CA PRO A 245 13.00 9.56 5.96
C PRO A 245 12.33 10.68 5.18
N HIS A 246 11.01 10.65 5.14
CA HIS A 246 10.21 11.63 4.45
C HIS A 246 8.81 11.69 5.05
N GLN A 247 8.01 12.64 4.58
CA GLN A 247 6.68 12.88 5.09
C GLN A 247 5.78 13.33 3.94
N HIS A 248 4.51 12.94 4.01
CA HIS A 248 3.50 13.30 3.02
C HIS A 248 2.29 13.94 3.70
N ASP A 249 1.58 14.75 2.92
CA ASP A 249 0.34 15.44 3.22
C ASP A 249 -0.88 14.61 2.78
N PHE A 250 -0.80 13.29 2.88
CA PHE A 250 -1.88 12.36 2.56
C PHE A 250 -1.85 11.18 3.52
N TRP A 251 -2.95 10.44 3.55
CA TRP A 251 -3.04 9.20 4.32
C TRP A 251 -2.58 8.03 3.48
N SER A 252 -2.08 7.01 4.18
CA SER A 252 -1.44 5.86 3.56
C SER A 252 -1.91 4.57 4.19
N ALA A 253 -2.10 3.55 3.36
CA ALA A 253 -2.21 2.16 3.77
C ALA A 253 -1.14 1.36 3.04
N THR A 254 -0.12 0.92 3.78
CA THR A 254 1.04 0.19 3.24
C THR A 254 0.91 -1.30 3.52
N PHE A 255 0.65 -2.05 2.47
CA PHE A 255 0.65 -3.51 2.44
C PHE A 255 2.08 -4.03 2.31
N SER A 256 2.40 -5.12 2.99
CA SER A 256 3.72 -5.76 2.99
C SER A 256 3.63 -7.20 2.51
N PHE A 257 4.44 -7.56 1.51
CA PHE A 257 4.54 -8.91 0.98
C PHE A 257 5.99 -9.33 0.85
N GLY A 258 6.29 -10.57 1.17
CA GLY A 258 7.64 -11.13 1.05
C GLY A 258 8.42 -11.09 2.34
N ALA A 259 9.73 -10.86 2.24
CA ALA A 259 10.63 -10.80 3.39
C ALA A 259 10.28 -9.64 4.33
N SER A 260 10.36 -9.88 5.65
CA SER A 260 10.11 -8.84 6.65
C SER A 260 11.07 -7.66 6.50
N ARG A 261 10.60 -6.46 6.84
CA ARG A 261 11.43 -5.25 6.90
C ARG A 261 11.05 -4.39 8.09
N ILE A 262 12.05 -3.70 8.60
CA ILE A 262 11.84 -2.61 9.57
C ILE A 262 11.27 -1.42 8.80
N PHE A 263 10.14 -0.92 9.27
CA PHE A 263 9.54 0.35 8.88
C PHE A 263 9.71 1.31 10.05
N LEU A 264 10.20 2.52 9.82
CA LEU A 264 10.24 3.53 10.88
C LEU A 264 9.09 4.50 10.70
N LEU A 265 8.32 4.68 11.76
CA LEU A 265 7.23 5.65 11.84
C LEU A 265 7.55 6.60 13.00
N ASP A 266 7.84 7.86 12.71
CA ASP A 266 8.33 8.84 13.68
C ASP A 266 9.49 8.30 14.54
N LYS A 267 10.43 7.59 13.88
CA LYS A 267 11.60 6.90 14.46
C LYS A 267 11.27 5.64 15.29
N GLN A 268 10.00 5.37 15.57
CA GLN A 268 9.57 4.12 16.18
C GLN A 268 9.74 2.97 15.19
N PRO A 269 10.47 1.90 15.56
CA PRO A 269 10.61 0.73 14.70
C PRO A 269 9.31 -0.08 14.70
N ILE A 270 8.91 -0.53 13.52
CA ILE A 270 7.80 -1.47 13.32
C ILE A 270 8.31 -2.56 12.38
N LEU A 271 8.33 -3.80 12.84
CA LEU A 271 8.58 -4.93 11.95
C LEU A 271 7.31 -5.20 11.14
N LEU A 272 7.37 -5.06 9.82
CA LEU A 272 6.29 -5.43 8.91
C LEU A 272 6.64 -6.77 8.24
N GLU A 273 5.75 -7.74 8.37
CA GLU A 273 5.87 -9.09 7.85
C GLU A 273 4.95 -9.31 6.63
N ASP A 274 5.02 -10.48 6.02
CA ASP A 274 4.16 -10.86 4.91
C ASP A 274 2.68 -10.82 5.32
N GLY A 275 1.87 -10.14 4.50
CA GLY A 275 0.44 -9.99 4.69
C GLY A 275 0.03 -8.84 5.63
N ASP A 276 0.97 -8.13 6.26
CA ASP A 276 0.64 -7.02 7.15
C ASP A 276 0.22 -5.76 6.39
N VAL A 277 -0.66 -4.96 7.00
CA VAL A 277 -1.03 -3.61 6.54
C VAL A 277 -0.79 -2.60 7.65
N LEU A 278 -0.07 -1.52 7.34
CA LEU A 278 0.10 -0.36 8.21
C LEU A 278 -0.66 0.83 7.63
N VAL A 279 -1.65 1.32 8.37
CA VAL A 279 -2.45 2.49 8.00
C VAL A 279 -2.03 3.67 8.86
N PHE A 280 -1.69 4.80 8.26
CA PHE A 280 -1.19 5.97 8.98
C PHE A 280 -1.49 7.26 8.20
N GLY A 281 -1.47 8.40 8.90
CA GLY A 281 -1.67 9.72 8.31
C GLY A 281 -0.35 10.34 7.84
N SER A 282 -0.14 11.60 8.21
CA SER A 282 1.01 12.40 7.81
C SER A 282 2.28 12.15 8.66
N GLN A 283 2.40 11.01 9.35
CA GLN A 283 3.59 10.66 10.13
C GLN A 283 4.85 10.59 9.25
N ARG A 284 6.00 11.03 9.80
CA ARG A 284 7.29 10.91 9.09
C ARG A 284 7.69 9.45 9.10
N HIS A 285 8.15 8.92 7.96
CA HIS A 285 8.48 7.51 7.87
C HIS A 285 9.62 7.18 6.90
N SER A 286 10.18 5.98 7.07
CA SER A 286 11.29 5.47 6.27
C SER A 286 11.27 3.94 6.22
N VAL A 287 12.09 3.39 5.32
CA VAL A 287 12.47 1.98 5.33
C VAL A 287 14.00 1.93 5.31
N PRO A 288 14.68 1.73 6.45
CA PRO A 288 16.12 1.73 6.52
C PRO A 288 16.72 0.49 5.84
N LYS A 289 18.01 0.59 5.50
CA LYS A 289 18.81 -0.57 5.11
C LYS A 289 18.83 -1.57 6.28
N GLN A 290 18.88 -2.85 5.94
CA GLN A 290 19.00 -3.92 6.94
C GLN A 290 20.48 -4.16 7.27
N LEU A 291 20.78 -4.50 8.53
CA LEU A 291 22.15 -4.74 8.98
C LEU A 291 22.79 -5.96 8.30
N ASP A 292 22.01 -7.00 8.02
CA ASP A 292 22.41 -8.12 7.15
C ASP A 292 21.58 -8.10 5.85
N PRO A 293 22.06 -7.40 4.82
CA PRO A 293 21.30 -7.29 3.58
C PRO A 293 21.14 -8.59 2.80
N ARG A 294 22.03 -9.59 3.02
CA ARG A 294 22.04 -10.83 2.24
C ARG A 294 21.07 -11.87 2.78
N GLN A 295 20.76 -11.80 4.07
CA GLN A 295 19.73 -12.64 4.70
C GLN A 295 18.31 -12.15 4.40
N CYS A 296 18.18 -10.97 3.79
CA CYS A 296 16.91 -10.37 3.46
C CYS A 296 16.47 -10.81 2.06
N GLY A 297 15.41 -11.60 1.98
CA GLY A 297 14.77 -11.96 0.71
C GLY A 297 14.09 -10.76 0.02
N GLU A 298 13.46 -11.05 -1.12
CA GLU A 298 12.66 -10.09 -1.87
C GLU A 298 11.45 -9.64 -1.05
N ARG A 299 11.11 -8.35 -1.15
CA ARG A 299 9.89 -7.77 -0.57
C ARG A 299 9.23 -6.85 -1.59
N VAL A 300 7.90 -6.88 -1.64
CA VAL A 300 7.08 -5.85 -2.28
C VAL A 300 6.27 -5.12 -1.22
N SER A 301 6.21 -3.80 -1.28
CA SER A 301 5.20 -3.03 -0.55
C SER A 301 4.34 -2.23 -1.49
N LEU A 302 3.03 -2.25 -1.25
CA LEU A 302 2.05 -1.45 -1.97
C LEU A 302 1.56 -0.37 -1.01
N SER A 303 1.69 0.89 -1.38
CA SER A 303 1.13 1.99 -0.60
C SER A 303 -0.04 2.58 -1.36
N LEU A 304 -1.23 2.40 -0.79
CA LEU A 304 -2.44 3.13 -1.18
C LEU A 304 -2.38 4.52 -0.56
N PHE A 305 -2.41 5.55 -1.40
CA PHE A 305 -2.41 6.95 -0.98
C PHE A 305 -3.75 7.61 -1.30
N TRP A 306 -4.25 8.43 -0.38
CA TRP A 306 -5.45 9.24 -0.59
C TRP A 306 -5.43 10.50 0.28
N TYR A 307 -6.06 11.56 -0.22
CA TYR A 307 -6.22 12.81 0.50
C TYR A 307 -7.52 12.76 1.32
N PRO A 308 -7.45 12.88 2.66
CA PRO A 308 -8.64 12.79 3.50
C PRO A 308 -9.61 13.96 3.26
N ALA A 309 -9.08 15.14 2.88
CA ALA A 309 -9.85 16.34 2.57
C ALA A 309 -9.87 16.67 1.06
N TRP A 310 -9.80 15.66 0.17
CA TRP A 310 -9.73 15.87 -1.28
C TRP A 310 -10.85 16.75 -1.84
N ARG A 311 -12.04 16.71 -1.22
CA ARG A 311 -13.21 17.52 -1.60
C ARG A 311 -12.98 19.03 -1.43
N VAL A 312 -12.13 19.42 -0.49
CA VAL A 312 -11.81 20.82 -0.20
C VAL A 312 -10.62 21.30 -1.01
N GLN A 313 -9.63 20.43 -1.24
CA GLN A 313 -8.38 20.79 -1.92
C GLN A 313 -8.44 20.78 -3.45
N THR A 314 -9.41 20.07 -4.04
CA THR A 314 -9.50 19.96 -5.50
C THR A 314 -10.39 21.05 -6.11
N ARG A 315 -10.19 21.33 -7.41
CA ARG A 315 -11.10 22.14 -8.23
C ARG A 315 -12.54 21.61 -8.28
N PHE A 316 -12.82 20.47 -7.65
CA PHE A 316 -14.16 19.92 -7.45
C PHE A 316 -14.91 20.57 -6.28
N SER A 317 -14.34 21.54 -5.56
CA SER A 317 -15.08 22.30 -4.55
C SER A 317 -16.36 22.94 -5.12
N GLY A 318 -16.34 23.38 -6.38
CA GLY A 318 -17.54 23.88 -7.08
C GLY A 318 -18.55 22.82 -7.48
N ILE A 319 -18.16 21.53 -7.48
CA ILE A 319 -19.02 20.38 -7.78
C ILE A 319 -19.57 19.81 -6.46
N ALA A 320 -18.75 19.68 -5.41
CA ALA A 320 -19.14 19.06 -4.14
C ALA A 320 -20.29 19.79 -3.40
N ASP A 321 -20.42 21.11 -3.58
CA ASP A 321 -21.47 21.91 -2.94
C ASP A 321 -22.74 22.07 -3.79
N SER A 322 -22.72 21.65 -5.07
CA SER A 322 -23.95 21.53 -5.84
C SER A 322 -24.61 20.19 -5.52
N GLY A 323 -25.94 20.16 -5.40
CA GLY A 323 -26.68 18.90 -5.26
C GLY A 323 -26.34 17.88 -6.36
N ASP A 324 -25.91 18.38 -7.52
CA ASP A 324 -25.49 17.61 -8.68
C ASP A 324 -24.16 16.88 -8.46
N GLY A 325 -23.16 17.48 -7.79
CA GLY A 325 -21.86 16.84 -7.62
C GLY A 325 -21.84 15.69 -6.62
N ARG A 326 -22.74 15.69 -5.63
CA ARG A 326 -22.95 14.52 -4.77
C ARG A 326 -23.51 13.35 -5.58
N ALA A 327 -24.47 13.61 -6.46
CA ALA A 327 -25.05 12.59 -7.33
C ALA A 327 -24.02 12.06 -8.35
N GLU A 328 -23.19 12.94 -8.93
CA GLU A 328 -22.10 12.55 -9.82
C GLU A 328 -21.05 11.68 -9.11
N LEU A 329 -20.66 12.03 -7.87
CA LEU A 329 -19.74 11.23 -7.08
C LEU A 329 -20.34 9.86 -6.72
N GLU A 330 -21.60 9.82 -6.31
CA GLU A 330 -22.29 8.55 -6.02
C GLU A 330 -22.45 7.69 -7.28
N ALA A 331 -22.72 8.30 -8.45
CA ALA A 331 -22.74 7.62 -9.73
C ALA A 331 -21.36 7.08 -10.09
N TRP A 332 -20.31 7.90 -9.97
CA TRP A 332 -18.93 7.49 -10.19
C TRP A 332 -18.53 6.34 -9.25
N ARG A 333 -18.90 6.40 -7.97
CA ARG A 333 -18.64 5.32 -7.00
C ARG A 333 -19.35 4.03 -7.38
N ARG A 334 -20.61 4.10 -7.80
CA ARG A 334 -21.37 2.91 -8.22
C ARG A 334 -20.76 2.30 -9.46
N GLU A 335 -20.52 3.13 -10.48
CA GLU A 335 -19.92 2.69 -11.74
C GLU A 335 -18.52 2.09 -11.53
N ASN A 336 -17.64 2.78 -10.79
CA ASN A 336 -16.27 2.32 -10.58
C ASN A 336 -16.17 1.21 -9.53
N GLY A 337 -17.00 1.24 -8.48
CA GLY A 337 -17.01 0.24 -7.42
C GLY A 337 -17.51 -1.10 -7.92
N ASP A 338 -18.69 -1.11 -8.55
CA ASP A 338 -19.30 -2.33 -9.07
C ASP A 338 -18.43 -2.96 -10.17
N MET A 339 -17.92 -2.14 -11.10
CA MET A 339 -17.01 -2.64 -12.14
C MET A 339 -15.72 -3.21 -11.57
N ARG A 340 -15.13 -2.60 -10.54
CA ARG A 340 -13.89 -3.09 -9.92
C ARG A 340 -14.11 -4.40 -9.17
N ALA A 341 -15.18 -4.49 -8.38
CA ALA A 341 -15.54 -5.69 -7.65
C ALA A 341 -15.85 -6.85 -8.60
N GLU A 342 -16.62 -6.58 -9.66
CA GLU A 342 -16.95 -7.57 -10.69
C GLU A 342 -15.70 -8.04 -11.44
N TRP A 343 -14.82 -7.12 -11.86
CA TRP A 343 -13.56 -7.47 -12.50
C TRP A 343 -12.67 -8.32 -11.58
N ALA A 344 -12.51 -7.93 -10.31
CA ALA A 344 -11.70 -8.67 -9.36
C ALA A 344 -12.25 -10.10 -9.14
N ALA A 345 -13.57 -10.25 -9.02
CA ALA A 345 -14.22 -11.55 -8.89
C ALA A 345 -14.05 -12.44 -10.13
N LYS A 346 -14.25 -11.88 -11.34
CA LYS A 346 -14.04 -12.59 -12.61
C LYS A 346 -12.59 -13.03 -12.74
N ARG A 347 -11.65 -12.15 -12.41
CA ARG A 347 -10.22 -12.43 -12.49
C ARG A 347 -9.78 -13.47 -11.47
N ALA A 348 -10.31 -13.43 -10.25
CA ALA A 348 -10.09 -14.48 -9.26
C ALA A 348 -10.52 -15.86 -9.78
N SER A 349 -11.74 -15.95 -10.32
CA SER A 349 -12.27 -17.18 -10.91
C SER A 349 -11.43 -17.68 -12.10
N ALA A 350 -10.96 -16.76 -12.96
CA ALA A 350 -10.07 -17.09 -14.08
C ALA A 350 -8.72 -17.63 -13.59
N VAL A 351 -8.12 -17.00 -12.58
CA VAL A 351 -6.87 -17.46 -11.96
C VAL A 351 -7.05 -18.87 -11.39
N ASP A 352 -8.08 -19.12 -10.61
CA ASP A 352 -8.34 -20.43 -10.00
C ASP A 352 -8.53 -21.52 -11.06
N SER A 353 -9.35 -21.23 -12.09
CA SER A 353 -9.60 -22.15 -13.20
C SER A 353 -8.32 -22.48 -13.96
N LEU A 354 -7.50 -21.47 -14.29
CA LEU A 354 -6.25 -21.69 -15.00
C LEU A 354 -5.25 -22.48 -14.14
N ARG A 355 -5.16 -22.19 -12.84
CA ARG A 355 -4.31 -22.96 -11.92
C ARG A 355 -4.73 -24.42 -11.84
N GLU A 356 -6.02 -24.70 -11.73
CA GLU A 356 -6.57 -26.05 -11.70
C GLU A 356 -6.26 -26.82 -12.99
N ILE A 357 -6.50 -26.21 -14.16
CA ILE A 357 -6.29 -26.84 -15.47
C ILE A 357 -4.80 -27.05 -15.78
N THR A 358 -3.98 -26.04 -15.52
CA THR A 358 -2.57 -26.02 -15.97
C THR A 358 -1.60 -26.52 -14.91
N GLY A 359 -1.99 -26.55 -13.64
CA GLY A 359 -1.08 -26.82 -12.52
C GLY A 359 0.06 -25.79 -12.39
N CYS A 360 -0.05 -24.64 -13.05
CA CYS A 360 0.94 -23.57 -12.96
C CYS A 360 0.80 -22.80 -11.63
N ASP A 361 1.90 -22.17 -11.21
CA ASP A 361 1.92 -21.27 -10.06
C ASP A 361 1.18 -19.95 -10.33
N LEU A 362 0.83 -19.23 -9.26
CA LEU A 362 0.07 -17.98 -9.35
C LEU A 362 0.77 -16.93 -10.21
N ALA A 363 2.09 -16.77 -10.07
CA ALA A 363 2.82 -15.74 -10.82
C ALA A 363 2.76 -16.02 -12.32
N SER A 364 2.96 -17.27 -12.72
CA SER A 364 2.83 -17.69 -14.12
C SER A 364 1.44 -17.40 -14.69
N VAL A 365 0.38 -17.72 -13.94
CA VAL A 365 -1.01 -17.50 -14.37
C VAL A 365 -1.34 -16.03 -14.50
N VAL A 366 -1.01 -15.21 -13.50
CA VAL A 366 -1.32 -13.77 -13.53
C VAL A 366 -0.50 -13.06 -14.62
N CYS A 367 0.76 -13.44 -14.86
CA CYS A 367 1.54 -12.94 -15.98
C CYS A 367 0.90 -13.28 -17.34
N ALA A 368 0.36 -14.49 -17.50
CA ALA A 368 -0.32 -14.89 -18.74
C ALA A 368 -1.56 -14.02 -18.97
N LEU A 369 -2.43 -13.90 -17.95
CA LEU A 369 -3.63 -13.05 -18.02
C LEU A 369 -3.29 -11.58 -18.31
N ASN A 370 -2.25 -11.03 -17.70
CA ASN A 370 -1.80 -9.66 -18.00
C ASN A 370 -1.34 -9.51 -19.46
N SER A 371 -0.63 -10.51 -19.98
CA SER A 371 -0.09 -10.46 -21.35
C SER A 371 -1.16 -10.61 -22.42
N THR A 372 -2.29 -11.25 -22.09
CA THR A 372 -3.42 -11.49 -23.00
C THR A 372 -4.61 -10.58 -22.71
N ASN A 373 -4.42 -9.54 -21.88
CA ASN A 373 -5.46 -8.59 -21.51
C ASN A 373 -6.74 -9.30 -21.00
N ASP A 374 -6.55 -10.26 -20.09
CA ASP A 374 -7.59 -11.11 -19.50
C ASP A 374 -8.34 -12.05 -20.47
N ASP A 375 -7.82 -12.28 -21.69
CA ASP A 375 -8.33 -13.35 -22.55
C ASP A 375 -7.92 -14.73 -21.98
N LEU A 376 -8.92 -15.48 -21.52
CA LEU A 376 -8.76 -16.76 -20.82
C LEU A 376 -8.22 -17.86 -21.74
N ASP A 377 -8.67 -17.91 -23.00
CA ASP A 377 -8.29 -18.95 -23.96
C ASP A 377 -6.85 -18.73 -24.45
N GLU A 378 -6.49 -17.47 -24.71
CA GLU A 378 -5.11 -17.11 -25.03
C GLU A 378 -4.16 -17.35 -23.85
N ALA A 379 -4.58 -16.98 -22.62
CA ALA A 379 -3.79 -17.23 -21.41
C ALA A 379 -3.55 -18.73 -21.19
N LEU A 380 -4.60 -19.55 -21.34
CA LEU A 380 -4.50 -21.01 -21.26
C LEU A 380 -3.52 -21.55 -22.31
N THR A 381 -3.60 -21.06 -23.55
CA THR A 381 -2.71 -21.45 -24.64
C THR A 381 -1.25 -21.12 -24.31
N LEU A 382 -0.97 -19.92 -23.79
CA LEU A 382 0.37 -19.50 -23.36
C LEU A 382 0.92 -20.38 -22.22
N LEU A 383 0.07 -20.73 -21.25
CA LEU A 383 0.46 -21.57 -20.11
C LEU A 383 0.76 -23.01 -20.55
N LEU A 384 -0.08 -23.59 -21.40
CA LEU A 384 0.12 -24.95 -21.92
C LEU A 384 1.36 -25.05 -22.81
N ALA A 385 1.68 -24.00 -23.57
CA ALA A 385 2.89 -23.95 -24.41
C ALA A 385 4.19 -23.94 -23.59
N LYS A 386 4.16 -23.38 -22.36
CA LYS A 386 5.32 -23.32 -21.45
C LYS A 386 5.60 -24.63 -20.71
N ARG A 387 4.69 -25.61 -20.74
CA ARG A 387 4.91 -26.89 -20.05
C ARG A 387 6.12 -27.62 -20.66
N PRO A 388 7.15 -27.97 -19.86
CA PRO A 388 8.28 -28.73 -20.36
C PRO A 388 7.80 -30.06 -20.96
N SER A 389 8.20 -30.33 -22.19
CA SER A 389 7.83 -31.53 -22.96
C SER A 389 8.15 -32.86 -22.24
N ALA A 390 9.02 -32.82 -21.23
CA ALA A 390 9.40 -33.97 -20.40
C ALA A 390 8.26 -34.54 -19.53
N GLN A 391 7.20 -33.78 -19.23
CA GLN A 391 6.03 -34.28 -18.49
C GLN A 391 4.94 -34.92 -19.37
N ARG A 392 5.12 -34.96 -20.70
CA ARG A 392 4.19 -35.68 -21.60
C ARG A 392 4.37 -37.20 -21.58
N SER A 393 5.37 -37.73 -20.86
CA SER A 393 5.74 -39.14 -20.88
C SER A 393 5.48 -39.83 -19.55
N ALA A 394 4.22 -40.22 -19.29
CA ALA A 394 3.84 -41.39 -18.46
C ALA A 394 2.31 -41.50 -18.24
N VAL A 395 1.49 -41.21 -19.27
CA VAL A 395 0.17 -41.87 -19.36
C VAL A 395 0.36 -43.09 -20.25
N THR A 396 1.24 -44.00 -19.83
CA THR A 396 1.19 -45.38 -20.31
C THR A 396 -0.08 -45.97 -19.72
N THR A 397 -1.10 -46.08 -20.55
CA THR A 397 -2.26 -46.93 -20.36
C THR A 397 -1.78 -48.32 -19.95
N SER A 398 -1.75 -48.58 -18.63
CA SER A 398 -1.55 -49.93 -18.09
C SER A 398 -2.85 -50.73 -18.31
N GLY A 399 -3.12 -51.04 -19.57
CA GLY A 399 -4.00 -52.14 -19.93
C GLY A 399 -3.30 -53.44 -19.59
N ARG A 400 -3.42 -53.90 -18.34
CA ARG A 400 -3.20 -55.30 -17.99
C ARG A 400 -3.89 -55.68 -16.68
N SER A 401 -5.00 -56.39 -16.83
CA SER A 401 -5.36 -57.55 -16.02
C SER A 401 -5.79 -58.65 -16.99
N PRO A 402 -5.70 -59.95 -16.65
CA PRO A 402 -5.43 -60.53 -15.34
C PRO A 402 -4.30 -61.58 -15.35
N GLU A 403 -3.70 -61.89 -14.20
CA GLU A 403 -3.36 -63.28 -13.87
C GLU A 403 -3.17 -63.42 -12.36
N ALA A 404 -3.98 -64.30 -11.79
CA ALA A 404 -3.95 -64.69 -10.41
C ALA A 404 -2.78 -65.68 -10.19
N GLU A 405 -1.98 -65.45 -9.15
CA GLU A 405 -1.14 -66.49 -8.57
C GLU A 405 -1.13 -66.41 -7.04
N PRO A 406 -0.88 -67.55 -6.36
CA PRO A 406 -1.56 -67.89 -5.12
C PRO A 406 -0.81 -67.44 -3.87
N LEU A 407 -1.61 -67.27 -2.81
CA LEU A 407 -1.22 -67.11 -1.41
C LEU A 407 -0.15 -68.13 -0.99
N LYS A 408 1.03 -67.62 -0.63
CA LYS A 408 2.00 -68.35 0.20
C LYS A 408 1.77 -68.02 1.68
N PRO A 409 1.70 -69.01 2.58
CA PRO A 409 1.57 -68.77 4.02
C PRO A 409 2.94 -68.37 4.60
N SER A 410 3.06 -67.16 5.15
CA SER A 410 4.22 -66.80 5.97
C SER A 410 4.01 -67.33 7.39
N ARG A 411 4.74 -68.40 7.70
CA ARG A 411 5.00 -68.88 9.06
C ARG A 411 5.85 -67.83 9.79
N GLY A 412 5.47 -67.53 11.02
CA GLY A 412 6.01 -66.42 11.79
C GLY A 412 7.45 -66.60 12.30
N ARG A 413 7.96 -65.55 12.95
CA ARG A 413 8.77 -65.70 14.16
C ARG A 413 8.86 -64.40 14.95
N TRP A 414 8.57 -64.54 16.23
CA TRP A 414 8.91 -63.65 17.32
C TRP A 414 10.38 -63.26 17.35
N ARG A 415 10.68 -62.02 17.73
CA ARG A 415 11.79 -61.70 18.65
C ARG A 415 11.53 -60.41 19.43
N LYS A 416 11.46 -60.56 20.76
CA LYS A 416 11.68 -59.54 21.79
C LYS A 416 13.15 -59.13 21.83
N LYS A 417 13.38 -57.94 22.45
CA LYS A 417 14.57 -57.37 23.13
C LYS A 417 15.00 -56.07 22.46
N ALA A 418 15.32 -55.00 23.18
CA ALA A 418 15.32 -54.71 24.62
C ALA A 418 15.13 -53.19 24.78
#